data_AF-A0A3G5U658-F1
#
_entry.id   AF-A0A3G5U658-F1
#
_cell.length_a   1.000
_cell.length_b   1.000
_cell.length_c   1.000
_cell.angle_alpha   90.00
_cell.angle_beta   90.00
_cell.angle_gamma   90.00
#
_symmetry.space_group_name_H-M   'P 1'
#
loop_
_entity.id
_entity.type
_entity.pdbx_description
1 polymer ?
#
loop_
_entity_poly.entity_id
_entity_poly.type
_entity_poly.pdbx_seq_one_letter_code
_entity_poly.pdbx_strand_id
1 'polypeptide(L)'
;MTRQYGYFYDENGKFTDYRLLDEKPIYEKRTFEREEQKEIVTEEKLCALHQSIEDGTYKPKIDEETGEELPVISKYECPDCVMASVDYETIKVPYEEDVIVGYEPDIPPNCTLEVCPWLAYEPVFKEGKWVKTVEPKPEEPQPKEPSELELLKKQLELTQQALDDVLLGGM
;
A
#
# COMPACT_ATOMS: atom_id res chain seq x y z
N MET A 1 6.64 -5.68 5.74
CA MET A 1 7.81 -4.82 5.49
C MET A 1 8.36 -4.36 6.83
N THR A 2 9.66 -4.10 6.92
CA THR A 2 10.32 -3.73 8.18
C THR A 2 9.94 -2.29 8.51
N ARG A 3 9.14 -2.08 9.57
CA ARG A 3 8.79 -0.74 10.04
C ARG A 3 10.08 0.03 10.35
N GLN A 4 10.21 1.22 9.77
CA GLN A 4 11.39 2.07 9.96
C GLN A 4 11.19 2.99 11.16
N TYR A 5 12.27 3.26 11.89
CA TYR A 5 12.27 4.27 12.95
C TYR A 5 12.55 5.64 12.35
N GLY A 6 11.69 6.60 12.67
CA GLY A 6 11.89 8.02 12.42
C GLY A 6 12.48 8.71 13.65
N TYR A 7 13.44 9.60 13.42
CA TYR A 7 14.09 10.44 14.44
C TYR A 7 13.50 11.84 14.36
N PHE A 8 12.80 12.24 15.42
CA PHE A 8 12.07 13.50 15.49
C PHE A 8 12.93 14.59 16.10
N TYR A 9 12.68 15.82 15.65
CA TYR A 9 13.32 17.01 16.17
C TYR A 9 12.32 18.14 16.41
N ASP A 10 12.68 19.08 17.28
CA ASP A 10 11.91 20.28 17.56
C ASP A 10 12.15 21.38 16.52
N GLU A 11 11.50 22.54 16.70
CA GLU A 11 11.64 23.71 15.81
C GLU A 11 13.09 24.26 15.74
N ASN A 12 13.92 23.96 16.74
CA ASN A 12 15.33 24.34 16.78
C ASN A 12 16.25 23.27 16.17
N GLY A 13 15.68 22.15 15.71
CA GLY A 13 16.41 21.00 15.19
C GLY A 13 16.98 20.08 16.29
N LYS A 14 16.61 20.26 17.57
CA LYS A 14 17.09 19.37 18.63
C LYS A 14 16.34 18.05 18.60
N PHE A 15 17.07 16.95 18.79
CA PHE A 15 16.47 15.63 18.89
C PHE A 15 15.46 15.55 20.04
N THR A 16 14.29 15.00 19.77
CA THR A 16 13.23 14.82 20.77
C THR A 16 12.99 13.36 21.10
N ASP A 17 12.77 12.52 20.09
CA ASP A 17 12.40 11.10 20.28
C ASP A 17 12.60 10.30 18.98
N TYR A 18 12.61 8.96 19.08
CA TYR A 18 12.59 8.06 17.94
C TYR A 18 11.41 7.09 18.05
N ARG A 19 10.61 7.00 16.98
CA ARG A 19 9.38 6.18 16.96
C ARG A 19 9.22 5.47 15.62
N LEU A 20 8.47 4.36 15.62
CA LEU A 20 8.12 3.68 14.38
C LEU A 20 7.23 4.60 13.54
N LEU A 21 7.54 4.72 12.26
CA LEU A 21 6.72 5.44 11.31
C LEU A 21 5.61 4.54 10.77
N ASP A 22 4.45 5.14 10.54
CA ASP A 22 3.37 4.51 9.79
C ASP A 22 3.78 4.39 8.31
N GLU A 23 3.16 3.44 7.61
CA GLU A 23 3.40 3.24 6.18
C GLU A 23 2.20 3.80 5.41
N LYS A 24 2.46 4.48 4.30
CA LYS A 24 1.44 4.89 3.33
C LYS A 24 1.55 4.08 2.04
N PRO A 25 0.42 3.73 1.41
CA PRO A 25 0.42 2.98 0.16
C PRO A 25 0.93 3.86 -1.00
N ILE A 26 1.68 3.23 -1.90
CA ILE A 26 2.08 3.80 -3.20
C ILE A 26 1.08 3.28 -4.23
N TYR A 27 0.39 4.18 -4.92
CA TYR A 27 -0.59 3.86 -5.95
C TYR A 27 0.02 3.96 -7.36
N GLU A 28 -0.34 3.03 -8.22
CA GLU A 28 -0.02 3.04 -9.65
C GLU A 28 -1.31 2.77 -10.44
N LYS A 29 -1.58 3.60 -11.44
CA LYS A 29 -2.70 3.40 -12.34
C LYS A 29 -2.45 2.18 -13.23
N ARG A 30 -3.38 1.23 -13.22
CA ARG A 30 -3.36 0.08 -14.13
C ARG A 30 -4.67 -0.03 -14.89
N THR A 31 -4.55 -0.51 -16.12
CA THR A 31 -5.69 -0.79 -16.98
C THR A 31 -6.15 -2.24 -16.78
N PHE A 32 -7.44 -2.40 -16.52
CA PHE A 32 -8.11 -3.68 -16.40
C PHE A 32 -9.22 -3.77 -17.44
N GLU A 33 -9.68 -5.00 -17.72
CA GLU A 33 -10.84 -5.24 -18.57
C GLU A 33 -12.00 -5.68 -17.69
N ARG A 34 -13.19 -5.11 -17.91
CA ARG A 34 -14.45 -5.66 -17.39
C ARG A 34 -15.34 -6.12 -18.53
N GLU A 35 -16.11 -7.16 -18.26
CA GLU A 35 -17.09 -7.67 -19.20
C GLU A 35 -18.40 -6.90 -19.04
N GLU A 36 -18.93 -6.40 -20.16
CA GLU A 36 -20.23 -5.74 -20.23
C GLU A 36 -21.10 -6.41 -21.29
N GLN A 37 -22.41 -6.46 -21.06
CA GLN A 37 -23.39 -6.91 -22.05
C GLN A 37 -23.74 -5.72 -22.93
N LYS A 38 -23.47 -5.83 -24.23
CA LYS A 38 -23.88 -4.86 -25.23
C LYS A 38 -25.12 -5.38 -25.96
N GLU A 39 -26.18 -4.58 -25.93
CA GLU A 39 -27.41 -4.86 -26.67
C GLU A 39 -27.21 -4.56 -28.16
N ILE A 40 -27.55 -5.54 -29.00
CA ILE A 40 -27.55 -5.43 -30.46
C ILE A 40 -29.00 -5.58 -30.91
N VAL A 41 -29.58 -4.47 -31.38
CA VAL A 41 -30.96 -4.44 -31.86
C VAL A 41 -30.96 -4.59 -33.37
N THR A 42 -31.58 -5.66 -33.85
CA THR A 42 -31.91 -5.84 -35.26
C THR A 42 -33.34 -5.35 -35.47
N GLU A 43 -33.52 -4.33 -36.32
CA GLU A 43 -34.87 -3.84 -36.67
C GLU A 43 -35.55 -4.78 -37.68
N GLU A 44 -36.87 -4.92 -37.57
CA GLU A 44 -37.67 -5.71 -38.52
C GLU A 44 -37.63 -5.06 -39.91
N LYS A 45 -37.32 -5.85 -40.93
CA LYS A 45 -37.37 -5.47 -42.34
C LYS A 45 -38.07 -6.56 -43.13
N LEU A 46 -39.32 -6.32 -43.50
CA LEU A 46 -40.11 -7.25 -44.30
C LEU A 46 -39.75 -7.13 -45.78
N CYS A 47 -39.83 -8.25 -46.50
CA CYS A 47 -39.75 -8.23 -47.96
C CYS A 47 -41.01 -7.56 -48.55
N ALA A 48 -40.96 -7.15 -49.82
CA ALA A 48 -42.07 -6.43 -50.45
C ALA A 48 -43.42 -7.18 -50.38
N LEU A 49 -43.39 -8.52 -50.39
CA LEU A 49 -44.59 -9.34 -50.26
C LEU A 49 -45.19 -9.26 -48.85
N HIS A 50 -44.40 -9.51 -47.81
CA HIS A 50 -44.89 -9.45 -46.43
C HIS A 50 -45.24 -8.03 -46.00
N GLN A 51 -44.52 -7.02 -46.50
CA GLN A 51 -44.90 -5.62 -46.32
C GLN A 51 -46.28 -5.35 -46.95
N SER A 52 -46.55 -5.84 -48.17
CA SER A 52 -47.87 -5.66 -48.80
C SER A 52 -49.02 -6.33 -48.04
N ILE A 53 -48.74 -7.42 -47.32
CA ILE A 53 -49.71 -8.11 -46.46
C ILE A 53 -50.00 -7.26 -45.22
N GLU A 54 -48.96 -6.72 -44.59
CA GLU A 54 -49.09 -5.83 -43.43
C GLU A 54 -49.80 -4.51 -43.79
N ASP A 55 -49.49 -3.96 -44.96
CA ASP A 55 -50.12 -2.74 -45.49
C ASP A 55 -51.55 -3.00 -46.03
N GLY A 56 -52.02 -4.25 -46.07
CA GLY A 56 -53.35 -4.62 -46.57
C GLY A 56 -53.55 -4.48 -48.09
N THR A 57 -52.46 -4.39 -48.86
CA THR A 57 -52.46 -4.21 -50.31
C THR A 57 -52.22 -5.51 -51.09
N TYR A 58 -51.91 -6.59 -50.39
CA TYR A 58 -51.67 -7.91 -50.96
C TYR A 58 -52.87 -8.45 -51.74
N LYS A 59 -52.60 -9.04 -52.91
CA LYS A 59 -53.59 -9.76 -53.71
C LYS A 59 -53.17 -11.23 -53.81
N PRO A 60 -53.98 -12.18 -53.31
CA PRO A 60 -53.65 -13.59 -53.37
C PRO A 60 -53.56 -14.06 -54.82
N LYS A 61 -52.55 -14.88 -55.11
CA LYS A 61 -52.47 -15.59 -56.39
C LYS A 61 -53.29 -16.87 -56.27
N ILE A 62 -54.21 -17.06 -57.21
CA ILE A 62 -55.09 -18.22 -57.28
C ILE A 62 -54.47 -19.24 -58.24
N ASP A 63 -54.47 -20.50 -57.85
CA ASP A 63 -54.08 -21.63 -58.70
C ASP A 63 -55.19 -21.90 -59.73
N GLU A 64 -54.85 -21.83 -61.02
CA GLU A 64 -55.83 -21.93 -62.12
C GLU A 64 -56.44 -23.34 -62.29
N GLU A 65 -55.80 -24.38 -61.73
CA GLU A 65 -56.20 -25.78 -61.88
C GLU A 65 -57.09 -26.24 -60.73
N THR A 66 -56.85 -25.74 -59.53
CA THR A 66 -57.58 -26.11 -58.30
C THR A 66 -58.56 -25.04 -57.82
N GLY A 67 -58.38 -23.78 -58.22
CA GLY A 67 -59.17 -22.63 -57.76
C GLY A 67 -58.84 -22.19 -56.33
N GLU A 68 -57.79 -22.74 -55.72
CA GLU A 68 -57.36 -22.43 -54.34
C GLU A 68 -56.28 -21.33 -54.32
N GLU A 69 -56.16 -20.62 -53.20
CA GLU A 69 -55.11 -19.61 -53.02
C GLU A 69 -53.74 -20.28 -52.80
N LEU A 70 -52.70 -19.80 -53.48
CA LEU A 70 -51.35 -20.29 -53.26
C LEU A 70 -50.89 -19.95 -51.83
N PRO A 71 -50.30 -20.91 -51.10
CA PRO A 71 -49.86 -20.69 -49.73
C PRO A 71 -48.76 -19.62 -49.68
N VAL A 72 -48.96 -18.64 -48.81
CA VAL A 72 -47.94 -17.65 -48.50
C VAL A 72 -47.07 -18.16 -47.36
N ILE A 73 -45.76 -18.18 -47.56
CA ILE A 73 -44.81 -18.52 -46.49
C ILE A 73 -44.94 -17.52 -45.33
N SER A 74 -44.82 -17.99 -44.09
CA SER A 74 -44.84 -17.12 -42.91
C SER A 74 -43.69 -16.11 -42.95
N LYS A 75 -43.88 -14.89 -42.44
CA LYS A 75 -42.78 -13.90 -42.32
C LYS A 75 -41.62 -14.40 -41.45
N TYR A 76 -41.90 -15.29 -40.49
CA TYR A 76 -40.92 -15.93 -39.63
C TYR A 76 -40.08 -17.02 -40.32
N GLU A 77 -40.55 -17.52 -41.46
CA GLU A 77 -39.89 -18.57 -42.25
C GLU A 77 -39.41 -18.03 -43.61
N CYS A 78 -39.63 -16.75 -43.88
CA CYS A 78 -39.24 -16.11 -45.11
C CYS A 78 -37.75 -15.70 -45.05
N PRO A 79 -36.88 -16.23 -45.93
CA PRO A 79 -35.46 -15.89 -45.94
C PRO A 79 -35.18 -14.43 -46.32
N ASP A 80 -36.14 -13.76 -46.97
CA ASP A 80 -36.04 -12.35 -47.37
C ASP A 80 -36.55 -11.38 -46.29
N CYS A 81 -37.15 -11.89 -45.20
CA CYS A 81 -37.58 -11.08 -44.07
C CYS A 81 -36.54 -11.12 -42.96
N VAL A 82 -36.20 -9.96 -42.42
CA VAL A 82 -35.42 -9.84 -41.19
C VAL A 82 -36.39 -9.55 -40.07
N MET A 83 -36.48 -10.46 -39.10
CA MET A 83 -37.32 -10.28 -37.92
C MET A 83 -36.59 -9.42 -36.89
N ALA A 84 -37.34 -8.61 -36.13
CA ALA A 84 -36.74 -7.88 -35.02
C ALA A 84 -36.18 -8.86 -33.98
N SER A 85 -34.91 -8.67 -33.60
CA SER A 85 -34.25 -9.42 -32.55
C SER A 85 -33.46 -8.48 -31.64
N VAL A 86 -33.35 -8.87 -30.38
CA VAL A 86 -32.45 -8.24 -29.43
C VAL A 86 -31.48 -9.31 -28.98
N ASP A 87 -30.24 -9.14 -29.39
CA ASP A 87 -29.15 -10.05 -29.08
C ASP A 87 -28.20 -9.35 -28.09
N TYR A 88 -27.51 -10.14 -27.28
CA TYR A 88 -26.56 -9.63 -26.29
C TYR A 88 -25.17 -10.19 -26.59
N GLU A 89 -24.20 -9.31 -26.73
CA GLU A 89 -22.80 -9.68 -26.90
C GLU A 89 -21.99 -9.24 -25.69
N THR A 90 -21.19 -10.16 -25.15
CA THR A 90 -20.22 -9.84 -24.09
C THR A 90 -19.03 -9.11 -24.72
N ILE A 91 -18.87 -7.84 -24.39
CA ILE A 91 -17.72 -7.03 -24.80
C ILE A 91 -16.76 -6.82 -23.63
N LYS A 92 -15.48 -6.62 -23.93
CA LYS A 92 -14.47 -6.22 -22.95
C LYS A 92 -14.24 -4.72 -23.02
N VAL A 93 -14.47 -4.05 -21.90
CA VAL A 93 -14.29 -2.60 -21.78
C VAL A 93 -13.12 -2.31 -20.84
N PRO A 94 -12.09 -1.57 -21.32
CA PRO A 94 -10.97 -1.19 -20.47
C PRO A 94 -11.38 -0.12 -19.45
N TYR A 95 -10.88 -0.20 -18.23
CA TYR A 95 -11.00 0.84 -17.22
C TYR A 95 -9.70 0.98 -16.42
N GLU A 96 -9.47 2.15 -15.84
CA GLU A 96 -8.31 2.42 -14.99
C GLU A 96 -8.69 2.27 -13.51
N GLU A 97 -7.81 1.63 -12.74
CA GLU A 97 -7.92 1.56 -11.29
C GLU A 97 -6.55 1.82 -10.65
N ASP A 98 -6.55 2.52 -9.51
CA ASP A 98 -5.36 2.77 -8.71
C ASP A 98 -5.04 1.53 -7.88
N VAL A 99 -3.93 0.87 -8.20
CA VAL A 99 -3.48 -0.36 -7.53
C VAL A 99 -2.35 -0.03 -6.58
N ILE A 100 -2.39 -0.60 -5.37
CA ILE A 100 -1.29 -0.48 -4.41
C ILE A 100 -0.13 -1.34 -4.90
N VAL A 101 0.99 -0.70 -5.28
CA VAL A 101 2.20 -1.37 -5.75
C VAL A 101 3.29 -1.51 -4.69
N GLY A 102 3.15 -0.77 -3.59
CA GLY A 102 4.11 -0.80 -2.50
C GLY A 102 3.66 0.06 -1.32
N TYR A 103 4.51 0.12 -0.32
CA TYR A 103 4.32 0.95 0.86
C TYR A 103 5.62 1.69 1.15
N GLU A 104 5.52 2.95 1.55
CA GLU A 104 6.64 3.79 1.97
C GLU A 104 6.38 4.36 3.37
N PRO A 105 7.40 4.68 4.16
CA PRO A 105 7.21 5.35 5.44
C PRO A 105 6.56 6.72 5.23
N ASP A 106 5.52 7.02 6.00
CA ASP A 106 4.93 8.35 6.06
C ASP A 106 5.74 9.21 7.02
N ILE A 107 6.65 10.02 6.46
CA ILE A 107 7.63 10.81 7.20
C ILE A 107 7.03 12.19 7.50
N PRO A 108 6.79 12.53 8.79
CA PRO A 108 6.33 13.87 9.16
C PRO A 108 7.38 14.94 8.85
N PRO A 109 7.00 16.23 8.69
CA PRO A 109 7.94 17.30 8.38
C PRO A 109 9.07 17.49 9.40
N ASN A 110 8.84 17.16 10.66
CA ASN A 110 9.81 17.29 11.76
C ASN A 110 10.52 15.95 12.08
N CYS A 111 10.64 15.07 11.08
CA CYS A 111 11.19 13.74 11.23
C CYS A 111 12.22 13.46 10.12
N THR A 112 13.22 12.64 10.43
CA THR A 112 14.19 12.11 9.48
C THR A 112 14.38 10.61 9.67
N LEU A 113 14.74 9.89 8.60
CA LEU A 113 15.18 8.49 8.69
C LEU A 113 16.66 8.37 9.08
N GLU A 114 17.39 9.49 9.11
CA GLU A 114 18.78 9.52 9.54
C GLU A 114 18.89 9.35 11.06
N VAL A 115 19.67 8.36 11.47
CA VAL A 115 19.91 8.05 12.89
C VAL A 115 20.56 9.24 13.59
N CYS A 116 19.93 9.72 14.66
CA CYS A 116 20.50 10.78 15.49
C CYS A 116 21.85 10.32 16.07
N PRO A 117 22.93 11.12 15.93
CA PRO A 117 24.19 10.88 16.62
C PRO A 117 24.00 10.82 18.14
N TRP A 118 25.03 10.33 18.84
CA TRP A 118 25.02 10.30 20.29
C TRP A 118 24.76 11.69 20.88
N LEU A 119 23.82 11.78 21.83
CA LEU A 119 23.32 13.04 22.36
C LEU A 119 24.39 13.89 23.08
N ALA A 120 25.50 13.28 23.51
CA ALA A 120 26.62 14.02 24.10
C ALA A 120 27.34 14.96 23.12
N TYR A 121 27.17 14.76 21.80
CA TYR A 121 27.64 15.70 20.78
C TYR A 121 26.70 16.91 20.60
N GLU A 122 25.61 16.97 21.36
CA GLU A 122 24.50 17.92 21.21
C GLU A 122 24.10 18.09 19.74
N PRO A 123 23.70 16.99 19.06
CA PRO A 123 23.40 17.04 17.63
C PRO A 123 22.18 17.92 17.35
N VAL A 124 22.29 18.75 16.31
CA VAL A 124 21.20 19.61 15.84
C VAL A 124 20.95 19.31 14.36
N PHE A 125 19.69 19.04 14.01
CA PHE A 125 19.26 18.78 12.66
C PHE A 125 19.12 20.10 11.89
N LYS A 126 19.96 20.30 10.87
CA LYS A 126 19.95 21.48 9.99
C LYS A 126 20.24 21.05 8.57
N GLU A 127 19.59 21.70 7.61
CA GLU A 127 19.82 21.45 6.17
C GLU A 127 19.65 19.98 5.77
N GLY A 128 18.73 19.27 6.44
CA GLY A 128 18.43 17.87 6.16
C GLY A 128 19.43 16.86 6.74
N LYS A 129 20.35 17.28 7.63
CA LYS A 129 21.31 16.38 8.30
C LYS A 129 21.55 16.69 9.78
N TRP A 130 21.99 15.69 10.52
CA TRP A 130 22.46 15.89 11.90
C TRP A 130 23.87 16.50 11.95
N VAL A 131 23.99 17.65 12.61
CA VAL A 131 25.27 18.34 12.84
C VAL A 131 25.67 18.19 14.30
N LYS A 132 26.83 17.59 14.56
CA LYS A 132 27.44 17.53 15.90
C LYS A 132 27.95 18.93 16.27
N THR A 133 27.50 19.47 17.40
CA THR A 133 27.84 20.86 17.77
C THR A 133 28.87 20.95 18.89
N VAL A 134 29.06 19.88 19.66
CA VAL A 134 30.01 19.80 20.78
C VAL A 134 30.87 18.55 20.63
N GLU A 135 32.16 18.64 20.94
CA GLU A 135 32.99 17.47 21.16
C GLU A 135 32.84 16.98 22.61
N PRO A 136 32.40 15.74 22.84
CA PRO A 136 32.26 15.21 24.19
C PRO A 136 33.65 15.10 24.81
N LYS A 137 33.81 15.71 25.98
CA LYS A 137 35.05 15.56 26.74
C LYS A 137 35.16 14.10 27.19
N PRO A 138 36.33 13.46 27.03
CA PRO A 138 36.55 12.16 27.64
C PRO A 138 36.32 12.29 29.15
N GLU A 139 35.45 11.47 29.71
CA GLU A 139 35.37 11.33 31.16
C GLU A 139 36.71 10.77 31.63
N GLU A 140 37.43 11.53 32.45
CA GLU A 140 38.59 10.98 33.15
C GLU A 140 38.10 9.77 33.95
N PRO A 141 38.83 8.63 33.89
CA PRO A 141 38.43 7.46 34.67
C PRO A 141 38.32 7.90 36.12
N GLN A 142 37.11 7.83 36.67
CA GLN A 142 36.91 8.09 38.09
C GLN A 142 37.88 7.17 38.84
N PRO A 143 38.61 7.69 39.85
CA PRO A 143 39.50 6.85 40.64
C PRO A 143 38.69 5.63 41.08
N LYS A 144 39.16 4.42 40.73
CA LYS A 144 38.52 3.21 41.21
C LYS A 144 38.46 3.31 42.73
N GLU A 145 37.26 3.38 43.29
CA GLU A 145 37.10 3.19 44.72
C GLU A 145 37.77 1.85 45.06
N PRO A 146 38.59 1.80 46.13
CA PRO A 146 39.27 0.58 46.50
C PRO A 146 38.22 -0.51 46.64
N SER A 147 38.49 -1.66 46.01
CA SER A 147 37.55 -2.78 46.09
C SER A 147 37.30 -3.15 47.56
N GLU A 148 36.14 -3.71 47.88
CA GLU A 148 35.84 -4.19 49.24
C GLU A 148 36.94 -5.13 49.77
N LEU A 149 37.58 -5.90 48.88
CA LEU A 149 38.72 -6.75 49.21
C LEU A 149 39.99 -5.98 49.57
N GLU A 150 40.28 -4.86 48.92
CA GLU A 150 41.43 -4.01 49.25
C GLU A 150 41.21 -3.28 50.59
N LEU A 151 39.98 -2.82 50.83
CA LEU A 151 39.56 -2.29 52.12
C LEU A 151 39.69 -3.34 53.23
N LEU A 152 39.24 -4.56 52.98
CA LEU A 152 39.33 -5.67 53.94
C LEU A 152 40.77 -6.08 54.23
N LYS A 153 41.62 -6.15 53.20
CA LYS A 153 43.07 -6.43 53.36
C LYS A 153 43.75 -5.36 54.21
N LYS A 154 43.45 -4.08 53.96
CA LYS A 154 44.00 -2.97 54.75
C LYS A 154 43.53 -3.02 56.21
N GLN A 155 42.26 -3.36 56.45
CA GLN A 155 41.77 -3.59 57.80
C GLN A 155 42.50 -4.75 58.48
N LEU A 156 42.67 -5.88 57.78
CA LEU A 156 43.38 -7.04 58.31
C LEU A 156 44.83 -6.70 58.69
N GLU A 157 45.53 -5.99 57.82
CA GLU A 157 46.92 -5.54 58.05
C GLU A 157 47.03 -4.62 59.27
N LEU A 158 46.12 -3.65 59.40
CA LEU A 158 46.04 -2.77 60.58
C LEU A 158 45.74 -3.56 61.87
N THR A 159 44.86 -4.55 61.81
CA THR A 159 44.58 -5.41 62.97
C THR A 159 45.77 -6.29 63.33
N GLN A 160 46.49 -6.80 62.34
CA GLN A 160 47.67 -7.63 62.56
C GLN A 160 48.81 -6.83 63.16
N GLN A 161 49.05 -5.60 62.67
CA GLN A 161 50.02 -4.70 63.25
C GLN A 161 49.68 -4.34 64.70
N ALA A 162 48.41 -4.04 65.00
CA ALA A 162 47.97 -3.76 66.37
C ALA A 162 48.15 -4.98 67.31
N LEU A 163 47.93 -6.19 66.81
CA LEU A 163 48.17 -7.42 67.56
C LEU A 163 49.67 -7.64 67.81
N ASP A 164 50.50 -7.44 66.80
CA ASP A 164 51.96 -7.56 66.91
C ASP A 164 52.53 -6.52 67.90
N ASP A 165 52.05 -5.28 67.86
CA ASP A 165 52.46 -4.23 68.81
C ASP A 165 52.04 -4.57 70.25
N VAL A 166 50.89 -5.20 70.47
CA VAL A 166 50.45 -5.65 71.80
C VAL A 166 51.25 -6.86 72.29
N LEU A 167 51.57 -7.81 71.39
CA LEU A 167 52.29 -9.03 71.73
C LEU A 167 53.80 -8.82 71.91
N LEU A 168 54.40 -7.94 71.11
CA LEU A 168 55.85 -7.65 71.12
C LEU A 168 56.19 -6.39 71.93
N GLY A 169 55.28 -5.43 72.05
CA GLY A 169 55.43 -4.23 72.88
C GLY A 169 54.99 -4.41 74.33
N GLY A 170 54.48 -5.59 74.69
CA GLY A 170 54.11 -5.98 76.06
C GLY A 170 55.20 -6.73 76.85
N MET A 171 56.43 -6.82 76.32
CA MET A 171 57.62 -7.30 77.05
C MET A 171 58.55 -6.15 77.43
#